data_AF-A0A1V5TPX1-F1
#
_entry.id   AF-A0A1V5TPX1-F1
#
_cell.length_a   1.000
_cell.length_b   1.000
_cell.length_c   1.000
_cell.angle_alpha   90.00
_cell.angle_beta   90.00
_cell.angle_gamma   90.00
#
_symmetry.space_group_name_H-M   'P 1'
#
loop_
_entity.id
_entity.type
_entity.pdbx_description
1 polymer ?
#
loop_
_entity_poly.entity_id
_entity_poly.type
_entity_poly.pdbx_seq_one_letter_code
_entity_poly.pdbx_strand_id
1 'polypeptide(L)'
;MLTKGMSKSEIEKELKGKGDFIQIDYLNRFIAQKPPLHEKKFAFMKLIEIYESKRMFNDVAKIYSNLSTLALSAQERGDYLIKETKAYIQGGRFDEADAVMRRAMEEVTIIRKADIYEDIKQFYKQQAEQYEKESRRNHAVKVYEKLLSMKISEQERAEIKSKLLTLYEQLGKFRESSVLSRRR
;
A
#
# COMPACT_ATOMS: atom_id res chain seq x y z
N MET A 1 -22.03 16.50 14.31
CA MET A 1 -22.08 15.67 13.09
C MET A 1 -21.50 16.52 11.95
N LEU A 2 -20.75 15.93 11.02
CA LEU A 2 -20.12 16.69 9.93
C LEU A 2 -21.15 17.12 8.86
N THR A 3 -21.06 18.38 8.43
CA THR A 3 -21.97 18.99 7.45
C THR A 3 -21.20 19.72 6.36
N LYS A 4 -21.79 19.87 5.17
CA LYS A 4 -21.19 20.62 4.04
C LYS A 4 -20.80 22.04 4.44
N GLY A 5 -19.68 22.52 3.90
CA GLY A 5 -19.20 23.90 4.13
C GLY A 5 -18.43 24.08 5.43
N MET A 6 -18.22 23.00 6.20
CA MET A 6 -17.27 23.01 7.30
C MET A 6 -15.84 23.15 6.78
N SER A 7 -15.10 24.06 7.38
CA SER A 7 -13.65 24.19 7.21
C SER A 7 -12.90 22.97 7.76
N LYS A 8 -11.65 22.79 7.33
CA LYS A 8 -10.77 21.73 7.83
C LYS A 8 -10.65 21.74 9.37
N SER A 9 -10.54 22.93 9.96
CA SER A 9 -10.43 23.12 11.41
C SER A 9 -11.71 22.69 12.14
N GLU A 10 -12.89 23.00 11.57
CA GLU A 10 -14.16 22.57 12.14
C GLU A 10 -14.35 21.06 12.06
N ILE A 11 -13.96 20.43 10.95
CA ILE A 11 -13.97 18.98 10.80
C ILE A 11 -13.06 18.34 11.87
N GLU A 12 -11.83 18.82 12.04
CA GLU A 12 -10.89 18.29 13.03
C GLU A 12 -11.40 18.47 14.46
N LYS A 13 -11.96 19.64 14.78
CA LYS A 13 -12.56 19.92 16.08
C LYS A 13 -13.72 18.98 16.37
N GLU A 14 -14.57 18.71 15.39
CA GLU A 14 -15.70 17.79 15.53
C GLU A 14 -15.22 16.34 15.68
N LEU A 15 -14.13 15.93 15.02
CA LEU A 15 -13.60 14.56 15.15
C LEU A 15 -12.82 14.33 16.46
N LYS A 16 -12.28 15.40 17.06
CA LYS A 16 -11.43 15.32 18.25
C LYS A 16 -12.14 14.62 19.41
N GLY A 17 -11.46 13.65 20.03
CA GLY A 17 -11.96 12.89 21.18
C GLY A 17 -12.97 11.79 20.84
N LYS A 18 -13.31 11.59 19.56
CA LYS A 18 -14.18 10.49 19.13
C LYS A 18 -13.36 9.24 18.86
N GLY A 19 -13.94 8.06 19.13
CA GLY A 19 -13.32 6.79 18.76
C GLY A 19 -13.26 6.60 17.24
N ASP A 20 -12.29 5.81 16.77
CA ASP A 20 -11.98 5.64 15.34
C ASP A 20 -13.20 5.23 14.50
N PHE A 21 -14.03 4.29 15.00
CA PHE A 21 -15.24 3.86 14.29
C PHE A 21 -16.28 4.97 14.13
N ILE A 22 -16.41 5.85 15.13
CA ILE A 22 -17.32 7.00 15.06
C ILE A 22 -16.77 8.02 14.06
N GLN A 23 -15.46 8.27 14.08
CA GLN A 23 -14.81 9.14 13.11
C GLN A 23 -15.00 8.63 11.68
N ILE A 24 -14.83 7.32 11.46
CA ILE A 24 -15.06 6.67 10.16
C ILE A 24 -16.51 6.86 9.68
N ASP A 25 -17.51 6.59 10.53
CA ASP A 25 -18.93 6.78 10.18
C ASP A 25 -19.21 8.24 9.81
N TYR A 26 -18.71 9.20 10.61
CA TYR A 26 -18.90 10.63 10.37
C TYR A 26 -18.28 11.07 9.04
N LEU A 27 -17.05 10.65 8.76
CA LEU A 27 -16.34 10.97 7.53
C LEU A 27 -17.01 10.34 6.29
N ASN A 28 -17.45 9.08 6.37
CA ASN A 28 -18.17 8.41 5.28
C ASN A 28 -19.50 9.10 4.96
N ARG A 29 -20.29 9.44 5.99
CA ARG A 29 -21.54 10.20 5.82
C ARG A 29 -21.28 11.58 5.23
N PHE A 30 -20.22 12.27 5.68
CA PHE A 30 -19.83 13.55 5.12
C PHE A 30 -19.49 13.44 3.64
N ILE A 31 -18.68 12.44 3.25
CA ILE A 31 -18.33 12.19 1.85
C ILE A 31 -19.58 11.86 1.01
N ALA A 32 -20.51 11.08 1.55
CA ALA A 32 -21.77 10.72 0.89
C ALA A 32 -22.67 11.94 0.61
N GLN A 33 -22.55 13.02 1.40
CA GLN A 33 -23.25 14.27 1.14
C GLN A 33 -22.75 14.96 -0.14
N LYS A 34 -21.61 14.57 -0.72
CA LYS A 34 -20.95 15.24 -1.87
C LYS A 34 -20.52 16.67 -1.51
N PRO A 35 -19.57 16.84 -0.57
CA PRO A 35 -18.99 18.15 -0.25
C PRO A 35 -18.08 18.62 -1.41
N PRO A 36 -17.70 19.91 -1.44
CA PRO A 36 -16.69 20.43 -2.36
C PRO A 36 -15.42 19.57 -2.42
N LEU A 37 -14.76 19.55 -3.57
CA LEU A 37 -13.63 18.65 -3.84
C LEU A 37 -12.52 18.72 -2.77
N HIS A 38 -12.16 19.91 -2.33
CA HIS A 38 -11.09 20.10 -1.35
C HIS A 38 -11.46 19.57 0.04
N GLU A 39 -12.72 19.73 0.47
CA GLU A 39 -13.26 19.14 1.70
C GLU A 39 -13.33 17.61 1.59
N LYS A 40 -13.78 17.10 0.43
CA LYS A 40 -13.83 15.66 0.16
C LYS A 40 -12.44 15.02 0.22
N LYS A 41 -11.45 15.64 -0.42
CA LYS A 41 -10.04 15.20 -0.36
C LYS A 41 -9.54 15.20 1.08
N PHE A 42 -9.84 16.24 1.86
CA PHE A 42 -9.46 16.30 3.27
C PHE A 42 -10.07 15.17 4.10
N ALA A 43 -11.37 14.89 3.92
CA ALA A 43 -12.04 13.78 4.60
C ALA A 43 -11.41 12.41 4.24
N PHE A 44 -11.06 12.20 2.98
CA PHE A 44 -10.32 11.01 2.55
C PHE A 44 -8.95 10.89 3.21
N MET A 45 -8.20 11.98 3.35
CA MET A 45 -6.91 11.95 4.05
C MET A 45 -7.07 11.53 5.52
N LYS A 46 -8.09 12.03 6.22
CA LYS A 46 -8.40 11.58 7.59
C LYS A 46 -8.79 10.11 7.67
N LEU A 47 -9.57 9.61 6.72
CA LEU A 47 -9.90 8.19 6.67
C LEU A 47 -8.65 7.32 6.43
N ILE A 48 -7.71 7.77 5.59
CA ILE A 48 -6.44 7.07 5.37
C ILE A 48 -5.65 6.98 6.68
N GLU A 49 -5.48 8.09 7.41
CA GLU A 49 -4.77 8.11 8.70
C GLU A 49 -5.36 7.08 9.68
N ILE A 50 -6.69 7.03 9.79
CA ILE A 50 -7.38 6.09 10.68
C ILE A 50 -7.17 4.64 10.20
N TYR A 51 -7.40 4.36 8.92
CA TYR A 51 -7.28 2.99 8.39
C TYR A 51 -5.83 2.47 8.42
N GLU A 52 -4.83 3.30 8.16
CA GLU A 52 -3.41 2.94 8.30
C GLU A 52 -3.08 2.58 9.75
N SER A 53 -3.55 3.36 10.73
CA SER A 53 -3.33 3.06 12.15
C SER A 53 -3.93 1.70 12.58
N LYS A 54 -5.01 1.28 11.92
CA LYS A 54 -5.68 -0.01 12.12
C LYS A 54 -5.17 -1.13 11.20
N ARG A 55 -4.16 -0.87 10.37
CA ARG A 55 -3.63 -1.80 9.37
C ARG A 55 -4.69 -2.29 8.37
N MET A 56 -5.72 -1.47 8.11
CA MET A 56 -6.79 -1.73 7.13
C MET A 56 -6.37 -1.30 5.72
N PHE A 57 -5.25 -1.85 5.23
CA PHE A 57 -4.59 -1.37 4.02
C PHE A 57 -5.42 -1.56 2.73
N ASN A 58 -6.33 -2.53 2.71
CA ASN A 58 -7.26 -2.70 1.59
C ASN A 58 -8.24 -1.51 1.47
N ASP A 59 -8.66 -0.92 2.59
CA ASP A 59 -9.54 0.25 2.58
C ASP A 59 -8.76 1.53 2.28
N VAL A 60 -7.50 1.62 2.74
CA VAL A 60 -6.56 2.66 2.31
C VAL A 60 -6.40 2.65 0.79
N ALA A 61 -6.18 1.49 0.18
CA ALA A 61 -6.05 1.35 -1.27
C ALA A 61 -7.31 1.83 -2.01
N LYS A 62 -8.51 1.46 -1.55
CA LYS A 62 -9.78 1.97 -2.12
C LYS A 62 -9.89 3.48 -2.05
N ILE A 63 -9.45 4.11 -0.96
CA ILE A 63 -9.46 5.58 -0.87
C ILE A 63 -8.49 6.19 -1.87
N TYR A 64 -7.27 5.66 -2.01
CA TYR A 64 -6.34 6.16 -3.02
C TYR A 64 -6.86 5.97 -4.46
N SER A 65 -7.60 4.89 -4.73
CA SER A 65 -8.32 4.69 -5.99
C SER A 65 -9.37 5.79 -6.25
N ASN A 66 -10.12 6.17 -5.20
CA ASN A 66 -11.07 7.29 -5.29
C ASN A 66 -10.34 8.63 -5.51
N LEU A 67 -9.21 8.85 -4.83
CA LEU A 67 -8.41 10.07 -4.97
C LEU A 67 -7.77 10.18 -6.35
N SER A 68 -7.30 9.08 -6.95
CA SER A 68 -6.75 9.06 -8.31
C SER A 68 -7.82 9.44 -9.35
N THR A 69 -9.06 8.99 -9.16
CA THR A 69 -10.20 9.38 -10.00
C THR A 69 -10.56 10.86 -9.86
N LEU A 70 -10.27 11.46 -8.70
CA LEU A 70 -10.50 12.88 -8.40
C LEU A 70 -9.28 13.78 -8.66
N ALA A 71 -8.19 13.21 -9.18
CA ALA A 71 -6.97 13.95 -9.45
C ALA A 71 -7.16 14.92 -10.62
N LEU A 72 -6.61 16.13 -10.49
CA LEU A 72 -6.74 17.19 -11.50
C LEU A 72 -5.61 17.13 -12.55
N SER A 73 -4.56 16.36 -12.29
CA SER A 73 -3.42 16.19 -13.20
C SER A 73 -3.00 14.73 -13.29
N ALA A 74 -2.37 14.34 -14.40
CA ALA A 74 -1.78 13.00 -14.58
C ALA A 74 -0.70 12.71 -13.52
N GLN A 75 0.08 13.73 -13.15
CA GLN A 75 1.09 13.64 -12.10
C GLN A 75 0.46 13.27 -10.74
N GLU A 76 -0.57 14.03 -10.31
CA GLU A 76 -1.29 13.76 -9.06
C GLU A 76 -1.96 12.37 -9.10
N ARG A 77 -2.53 11.98 -10.24
CA ARG A 77 -3.13 10.66 -10.44
C ARG A 77 -2.10 9.56 -10.27
N GLY A 78 -0.94 9.68 -10.92
CA GLY A 78 0.18 8.76 -10.78
C GLY A 78 0.63 8.61 -9.33
N ASP A 79 0.73 9.72 -8.59
CA ASP A 79 1.12 9.71 -7.17
C ASP A 79 0.13 8.90 -6.32
N TYR A 80 -1.18 9.07 -6.56
CA TYR A 80 -2.20 8.28 -5.86
C TYR A 80 -2.18 6.81 -6.26
N LEU A 81 -1.95 6.46 -7.53
CA LEU A 81 -1.83 5.08 -7.98
C LEU A 81 -0.60 4.37 -7.37
N ILE A 82 0.51 5.09 -7.19
CA ILE A 82 1.69 4.57 -6.48
C ILE A 82 1.35 4.28 -5.02
N LYS A 83 0.63 5.20 -4.34
CA LYS A 83 0.19 5.00 -2.95
C LYS A 83 -0.83 3.86 -2.83
N GLU A 84 -1.76 3.73 -3.77
CA GLU A 84 -2.69 2.60 -3.87
C GLU A 84 -1.92 1.27 -4.01
N THR A 85 -0.89 1.23 -4.88
CA THR A 85 -0.01 0.06 -5.05
C THR A 85 0.66 -0.32 -3.73
N LYS A 86 1.28 0.64 -3.03
CA LYS A 86 1.92 0.40 -1.73
C LYS A 86 0.94 -0.12 -0.67
N ALA A 87 -0.27 0.42 -0.63
CA ALA A 87 -1.31 -0.06 0.27
C ALA A 87 -1.71 -1.52 -0.02
N TYR A 88 -1.87 -1.91 -1.29
CA TYR A 88 -2.14 -3.31 -1.64
C TYR A 88 -0.98 -4.25 -1.28
N ILE A 89 0.28 -3.80 -1.43
CA ILE A 89 1.46 -4.57 -0.99
C ILE A 89 1.41 -4.82 0.52
N GLN A 90 1.11 -3.79 1.33
CA GLN A 90 0.96 -3.92 2.78
C GLN A 90 -0.23 -4.82 3.18
N GLY A 91 -1.28 -4.82 2.36
CA GLY A 91 -2.44 -5.71 2.49
C GLY A 91 -2.20 -7.15 2.01
N GLY A 92 -1.04 -7.44 1.41
CA GLY A 92 -0.72 -8.77 0.84
C GLY A 92 -1.47 -9.10 -0.44
N ARG A 93 -1.96 -8.08 -1.16
CA ARG A 93 -2.77 -8.16 -2.38
C ARG A 93 -1.90 -7.86 -3.61
N PHE A 94 -1.00 -8.79 -3.94
CA PHE A 94 0.06 -8.55 -4.93
C PHE A 94 -0.45 -8.49 -6.37
N ASP A 95 -1.51 -9.23 -6.70
CA ASP A 95 -2.09 -9.20 -8.05
C ASP A 95 -2.76 -7.85 -8.33
N GLU A 96 -3.46 -7.30 -7.33
CA GLU A 96 -4.02 -5.95 -7.38
C GLU A 96 -2.93 -4.89 -7.42
N ALA A 97 -1.87 -5.04 -6.62
CA ALA A 97 -0.72 -4.15 -6.65
C ALA A 97 -0.09 -4.09 -8.06
N ASP A 98 0.13 -5.23 -8.71
CA ASP A 98 0.66 -5.28 -10.09
C ASP A 98 -0.27 -4.61 -11.11
N ALA A 99 -1.58 -4.82 -10.99
CA ALA A 99 -2.57 -4.19 -11.86
C ALA A 99 -2.55 -2.66 -11.71
N VAL A 100 -2.49 -2.16 -10.48
CA VAL A 100 -2.43 -0.72 -10.20
C VAL A 100 -1.09 -0.14 -10.63
N MET A 101 0.01 -0.84 -10.38
CA MET A 101 1.35 -0.41 -10.79
C MET A 101 1.44 -0.23 -12.31
N ARG A 102 0.87 -1.15 -13.10
CA ARG A 102 0.80 -1.01 -14.57
C ARG A 102 0.07 0.27 -14.99
N ARG A 103 -1.09 0.56 -14.38
CA ARG A 103 -1.82 1.82 -14.61
C ARG A 103 -1.00 3.04 -14.18
N ALA A 104 -0.30 2.98 -13.05
CA ALA A 104 0.57 4.06 -12.59
C ALA A 104 1.67 4.37 -13.60
N MET A 105 2.25 3.34 -14.23
CA MET A 105 3.25 3.52 -15.27
C MET A 105 2.67 4.19 -16.52
N GLU A 106 1.41 3.94 -16.88
CA GLU A 106 0.79 4.58 -18.05
C GLU A 106 0.59 6.09 -17.87
N GLU A 107 0.43 6.55 -16.64
CA GLU A 107 0.17 7.96 -16.29
C GLU A 107 1.44 8.82 -16.15
N VAL A 108 2.62 8.20 -16.11
CA VAL A 108 3.89 8.88 -15.81
C VAL A 108 4.88 8.84 -16.97
N THR A 109 5.79 9.82 -17.00
CA THR A 109 6.83 9.92 -18.01
C THR A 109 7.80 8.75 -17.94
N ILE A 110 8.46 8.44 -19.06
CA ILE A 110 9.41 7.30 -19.16
C ILE A 110 10.51 7.38 -18.10
N ILE A 111 11.06 8.56 -17.86
CA ILE A 111 12.10 8.78 -16.84
C ILE A 111 11.56 8.35 -15.46
N ARG A 112 10.35 8.79 -15.13
CA ARG A 112 9.71 8.52 -13.84
C ARG A 112 9.32 7.04 -13.67
N LYS A 113 9.10 6.29 -14.75
CA LYS A 113 8.79 4.85 -14.68
C LYS A 113 9.91 4.05 -14.00
N ALA A 114 11.16 4.35 -14.32
CA ALA A 114 12.31 3.66 -13.73
C ALA A 114 12.39 3.94 -12.22
N ASP A 115 12.22 5.21 -11.83
CA ASP A 115 12.23 5.61 -10.42
C ASP A 115 11.09 4.97 -9.63
N ILE A 116 9.87 4.92 -10.19
CA ILE A 116 8.72 4.28 -9.56
C ILE A 116 8.94 2.78 -9.40
N TYR A 117 9.51 2.13 -10.42
CA TYR A 117 9.78 0.69 -10.35
C TYR A 117 10.78 0.39 -9.24
N GLU A 118 11.85 1.18 -9.12
CA GLU A 118 12.84 1.04 -8.06
C GLU A 118 12.23 1.32 -6.68
N ASP A 119 11.45 2.40 -6.52
CA ASP A 119 10.75 2.74 -5.28
C ASP A 119 9.79 1.62 -4.82
N ILE A 120 9.00 1.05 -5.72
CA ILE A 120 8.11 -0.09 -5.39
C ILE A 120 8.90 -1.34 -5.03
N LYS A 121 10.00 -1.64 -5.74
CA LYS A 121 10.88 -2.77 -5.41
C LYS A 121 11.49 -2.59 -4.01
N GLN A 122 12.00 -1.39 -3.69
CA GLN A 122 12.52 -1.09 -2.36
C GLN A 122 11.43 -1.19 -1.29
N PHE A 123 10.21 -0.75 -1.60
CA PHE A 123 9.08 -0.87 -0.69
C PHE A 123 8.73 -2.33 -0.38
N TYR A 124 8.72 -3.21 -1.38
CA TYR A 124 8.58 -4.65 -1.16
C TYR A 124 9.68 -5.21 -0.24
N LYS A 125 10.94 -4.80 -0.43
CA LYS A 125 12.07 -5.23 0.42
C LYS A 125 11.86 -4.82 1.88
N GLN A 126 11.52 -3.55 2.11
CA GLN A 126 11.23 -3.02 3.43
C GLN A 126 10.04 -3.73 4.09
N GLN A 127 8.98 -4.03 3.33
CA GLN A 127 7.81 -4.71 3.85
C GLN A 127 8.11 -6.16 4.27
N ALA A 128 8.93 -6.87 3.51
CA ALA A 128 9.38 -8.21 3.88
C ALA A 128 10.18 -8.19 5.19
N GLU A 129 11.13 -7.25 5.31
CA GLU A 129 11.96 -7.07 6.51
C GLU A 129 11.13 -6.67 7.73
N GLN A 130 10.09 -5.85 7.54
CA GLN A 130 9.15 -5.52 8.61
C GLN A 130 8.38 -6.75 9.09
N TYR A 131 7.93 -7.61 8.17
CA TYR A 131 7.27 -8.86 8.55
C TYR A 131 8.20 -9.84 9.27
N GLU A 132 9.48 -9.88 8.92
CA GLU A 132 10.47 -10.64 9.68
C GLU A 132 10.59 -10.12 11.11
N LYS A 133 10.74 -8.80 11.29
CA LYS A 133 10.82 -8.15 12.61
C LYS A 133 9.57 -8.41 13.47
N GLU A 134 8.40 -8.43 12.84
CA GLU A 134 7.13 -8.75 13.51
C GLU A 134 6.89 -10.25 13.70
N SER A 135 7.86 -11.12 13.38
CA SER A 135 7.72 -12.59 13.40
C SER A 135 6.57 -13.12 12.52
N ARG A 136 6.10 -12.33 11.57
CA ARG A 136 5.07 -12.71 10.58
C ARG A 136 5.71 -13.47 9.41
N ARG A 137 6.43 -14.56 9.71
CA ARG A 137 7.24 -15.34 8.76
C ARG A 137 6.50 -15.74 7.48
N ASN A 138 5.26 -16.21 7.59
CA ASN A 138 4.42 -16.56 6.43
C ASN A 138 4.17 -15.37 5.49
N HIS A 139 4.07 -14.15 6.02
CA HIS A 139 3.88 -12.96 5.19
C HIS A 139 5.20 -12.53 4.55
N ALA A 140 6.31 -12.57 5.30
CA ALA A 140 7.65 -12.30 4.78
C ALA A 140 7.99 -13.21 3.59
N VAL A 141 7.70 -14.51 3.70
CA VAL A 141 7.88 -15.49 2.61
C VAL A 141 7.16 -15.04 1.34
N LYS A 142 5.86 -14.75 1.42
CA LYS A 142 5.07 -14.36 0.24
C LYS A 142 5.62 -13.09 -0.43
N VAL A 143 6.07 -12.12 0.37
CA VAL A 143 6.66 -10.89 -0.17
C VAL A 143 8.00 -11.18 -0.86
N TYR A 144 8.85 -12.02 -0.28
CA TYR A 144 10.12 -12.39 -0.90
C TYR A 144 9.94 -13.22 -2.17
N GLU A 145 8.98 -14.14 -2.21
CA GLU A 145 8.60 -14.85 -3.43
C GLU A 145 8.15 -13.87 -4.52
N LYS A 146 7.35 -12.86 -4.13
CA LYS A 146 6.94 -11.81 -5.05
C LYS A 146 8.13 -11.01 -5.58
N LEU A 147 9.07 -10.61 -4.72
CA LEU A 147 10.30 -9.93 -5.12
C LEU A 147 11.15 -10.76 -6.10
N LEU A 148 11.25 -12.08 -5.91
CA LEU A 148 11.99 -12.96 -6.83
C LEU A 148 11.38 -13.03 -8.24
N SER A 149 10.07 -12.76 -8.37
CA SER A 149 9.37 -12.67 -9.66
C SER A 149 9.59 -11.34 -10.37
N MET A 150 10.09 -10.31 -9.66
CA MET A 150 10.41 -9.01 -10.23
C MET A 150 11.79 -9.04 -10.93
N LYS A 151 12.03 -8.07 -11.80
CA LYS A 151 13.36 -7.79 -12.34
C LYS A 151 14.23 -7.21 -11.21
N ILE A 152 15.15 -8.04 -10.71
CA ILE A 152 16.13 -7.73 -9.65
C ILE A 152 17.52 -8.17 -10.11
N SER A 153 18.56 -7.59 -9.52
CA SER A 153 19.95 -8.00 -9.77
C SER A 153 20.24 -9.39 -9.20
N GLU A 154 21.29 -10.05 -9.70
CA GLU A 154 21.72 -11.36 -9.20
C GLU A 154 22.17 -11.30 -7.73
N GLN A 155 22.75 -10.19 -7.30
CA GLN A 155 23.10 -9.97 -5.89
C GLN A 155 21.83 -9.92 -5.02
N GLU A 156 20.85 -9.09 -5.39
CA GLU A 156 19.56 -9.03 -4.68
C GLU A 156 18.86 -10.38 -4.66
N ARG A 157 18.91 -11.12 -5.78
CA ARG A 157 18.35 -12.47 -5.89
C ARG A 157 19.01 -13.43 -4.90
N ALA A 158 20.33 -13.41 -4.78
CA ALA A 158 21.07 -14.26 -3.83
C ALA A 158 20.71 -13.91 -2.37
N GLU A 159 20.65 -12.61 -2.03
CA GLU A 159 20.23 -12.15 -0.71
C GLU A 159 18.81 -12.63 -0.37
N ILE A 160 17.85 -12.45 -1.28
CA ILE A 160 16.45 -12.85 -1.07
C ILE A 160 16.32 -14.38 -0.96
N LYS A 161 17.02 -15.14 -1.82
CA LYS A 161 17.05 -16.61 -1.72
C LYS A 161 17.55 -17.07 -0.35
N SER A 162 18.63 -16.47 0.16
CA SER A 162 19.18 -16.80 1.48
C SER A 162 18.18 -16.55 2.62
N LYS A 163 17.50 -15.38 2.59
CA LYS A 163 16.44 -15.06 3.57
C LYS A 163 15.27 -16.04 3.48
N LEU A 164 14.83 -16.39 2.27
CA LEU A 164 13.75 -17.35 2.06
C LEU A 164 14.08 -18.75 2.58
N LEU A 165 15.30 -19.24 2.36
CA LEU A 165 15.73 -20.55 2.88
C LEU A 165 15.63 -20.59 4.41
N THR A 166 16.17 -19.58 5.08
CA THR A 166 16.08 -19.43 6.54
C THR A 166 14.61 -19.42 7.00
N LEU A 167 13.75 -18.65 6.33
CA LEU A 167 12.33 -18.59 6.67
C LEU A 167 11.60 -19.92 6.42
N TYR A 168 11.95 -20.65 5.36
CA TYR A 168 11.38 -21.97 5.08
C TYR A 168 11.77 -23.00 6.12
N GLU A 169 13.02 -23.03 6.55
CA GLU A 169 13.48 -23.90 7.64
C GLU A 169 12.73 -23.60 8.94
N GLN A 170 12.61 -22.32 9.30
CA GLN A 170 11.85 -21.89 10.48
C GLN A 170 10.35 -22.23 10.42
N LEU A 171 9.80 -22.44 9.23
CA LEU A 171 8.41 -22.83 9.00
C LEU A 171 8.22 -24.33 8.74
N GLY A 172 9.30 -25.13 8.75
CA GLY A 172 9.25 -26.56 8.42
C GLY A 172 8.95 -26.87 6.94
N LYS A 173 9.13 -25.89 6.04
CA LYS A 173 8.86 -26.00 4.60
C LYS A 173 10.06 -26.56 3.84
N PHE A 174 10.45 -27.78 4.20
CA PHE A 174 11.68 -28.41 3.70
C PHE A 174 11.65 -28.71 2.19
N ARG A 175 10.47 -28.94 1.61
CA ARG A 175 10.32 -29.18 0.17
C ARG A 175 10.61 -27.92 -0.63
N GLU A 176 10.02 -26.80 -0.22
CA GLU A 176 10.22 -25.49 -0.83
C GLU A 176 11.68 -25.02 -0.69
N SER A 177 12.29 -25.24 0.49
CA SER A 177 13.73 -25.02 0.70
C SER A 177 14.61 -25.86 -0.23
N SER A 178 14.29 -27.15 -0.38
CA SER A 178 15.01 -28.06 -1.28
C SER A 178 14.88 -27.68 -2.77
N VAL A 179 13.71 -27.19 -3.18
CA VAL A 179 13.49 -26.71 -4.56
C VAL A 179 14.24 -25.41 -4.81
N LEU A 180 14.21 -24.48 -3.85
CA LEU A 180 14.86 -23.18 -3.99
C LEU A 180 16.39 -23.29 -4.04
N SER A 181 16.98 -24.16 -3.22
CA SER A 181 18.43 -24.42 -3.19
C SER A 181 18.97 -25.09 -4.46
N ARG A 182 18.13 -25.83 -5.21
CA ARG A 182 18.52 -26.48 -6.47
C ARG A 182 18.46 -25.57 -7.69
N ARG A 183 17.71 -24.47 -7.63
CA ARG A 183 17.64 -23.47 -8.70
C ARG A 183 18.86 -22.56 -8.61
N ARG A 184 19.96 -22.95 -9.27
CA ARG A 184 21.10 -22.05 -9.53
C ARG A 184 20.61 -20.87 -10.37
#